data_AF-A0AAD9KNS4-F1
#
_entry.id   AF-A0AAD9KNS4-F1
#
_cell.length_a   1.000
_cell.length_b   1.000
_cell.length_c   1.000
_cell.angle_alpha   90.00
_cell.angle_beta   90.00
_cell.angle_gamma   90.00
#
_symmetry.space_group_name_H-M   'P 1'
#
loop_
_entity.id
_entity.type
_entity.pdbx_description
1 polymer ?
#
loop_
_entity_poly.entity_id
_entity_poly.type
_entity_poly.pdbx_seq_one_letter_code
_entity_poly.pdbx_strand_id
1 'polypeptide(L)' 'MKEMCIDFHCNGTVISPIVNSGEPVEQVDSFKYLGVVLDKKLSFTEHVTAGQKTSQQPVHILRKLRPFNVN' A
#
# COMPACT_ATOMS: atom_id res chain seq x y z
N MET A 1 -8.31 13.58 -12.54
CA MET A 1 -8.47 12.14 -12.19
C MET A 1 -7.09 11.61 -11.78
N LYS A 2 -7.00 10.70 -10.80
CA LYS A 2 -5.72 10.06 -10.43
C LYS A 2 -5.74 8.62 -10.92
N GLU A 3 -4.77 8.25 -11.73
CA GLU A 3 -4.69 6.91 -12.32
C GLU A 3 -3.35 6.27 -11.93
N MET A 4 -3.40 4.97 -11.62
CA MET A 4 -2.21 4.16 -11.41
C MET A 4 -1.94 3.40 -12.70
N CYS A 5 -0.81 3.71 -13.36
CA CYS A 5 -0.36 2.97 -14.53
C CYS A 5 0.60 1.86 -14.08
N ILE A 6 0.26 0.62 -14.39
CA ILE A 6 1.07 -0.56 -14.08
C ILE A 6 1.53 -1.14 -15.40
N ASP A 7 2.83 -1.06 -15.66
CA ASP A 7 3.46 -1.72 -16.80
C ASP A 7 3.88 -3.13 -16.39
N PHE A 8 3.41 -4.15 -17.13
CA PHE A 8 3.76 -5.55 -16.91
C PHE A 8 4.96 -5.99 -17.77
N HIS A 9 5.51 -5.11 -18.59
CA HIS A 9 6.71 -5.41 -19.39
C HIS A 9 7.96 -5.42 -18.49
N CYS A 10 8.72 -6.53 -18.53
CA CYS A 10 9.98 -6.68 -17.78
C CYS A 10 11.11 -5.72 -18.23
N ASN A 11 10.93 -5.01 -19.34
CA ASN A 11 11.87 -4.00 -19.80
C ASN A 11 11.37 -2.64 -19.35
N GLY A 12 12.12 -1.98 -18.46
CA GLY A 12 11.83 -0.69 -17.82
C GLY A 12 11.57 0.45 -18.80
N THR A 13 10.41 0.37 -19.44
CA THR A 13 9.94 1.31 -20.44
C THR A 13 9.41 2.51 -19.68
N VAL A 14 9.90 3.69 -20.02
CA VAL A 14 9.44 4.94 -19.42
C VAL A 14 7.97 5.11 -19.79
N ILE A 15 7.09 4.97 -18.79
CA ILE A 15 5.64 5.11 -18.98
C ILE A 15 5.39 6.53 -19.48
N SER A 16 4.99 6.66 -20.75
CA SER A 16 4.65 7.93 -21.35
C SER A 16 3.45 8.54 -20.59
N PRO A 17 3.41 9.86 -20.33
CA PRO A 17 2.30 10.48 -19.64
C PRO A 17 0.99 10.19 -20.39
N ILE A 18 0.09 9.41 -19.77
CA ILE A 18 -1.22 9.14 -20.33
C ILE A 18 -2.03 10.43 -20.25
N VAL A 19 -2.42 10.94 -21.43
CA VAL A 19 -3.33 12.08 -21.56
C VAL A 19 -4.73 11.51 -21.71
N ASN A 20 -5.50 11.53 -20.62
CA ASN A 20 -6.91 11.16 -20.66
C ASN A 20 -7.72 12.42 -20.96
N SER A 21 -8.33 12.49 -22.14
CA SER A 21 -9.23 13.58 -22.57
C SER A 21 -8.66 15.02 -22.54
N GLY A 22 -7.34 15.19 -22.65
CA GLY A 22 -6.69 16.51 -22.76
C GLY A 22 -6.23 17.13 -21.45
N GLU A 23 -6.47 16.49 -20.31
CA GLU A 23 -5.94 16.92 -19.01
C GLU A 23 -4.76 16.03 -18.57
N PRO A 24 -3.68 16.60 -18.01
CA PRO A 24 -2.57 15.82 -17.49
C PRO A 24 -3.02 15.01 -16.28
N VAL A 25 -2.91 13.68 -16.37
CA VAL A 25 -3.25 12.76 -15.29
C VAL A 25 -2.04 12.58 -14.39
N GLU A 26 -2.21 12.86 -13.09
CA GLU A 26 -1.16 12.59 -12.10
C GLU A 26 -0.95 11.08 -11.93
N GLN A 27 0.24 10.60 -12.28
CA GLN A 27 0.69 9.25 -11.96
C GLN A 27 1.02 9.16 -10.47
N VAL A 28 0.42 8.19 -9.78
CA VAL A 28 0.60 7.98 -8.34
C VAL A 28 1.31 6.67 -8.08
N ASP A 29 2.25 6.67 -7.12
CA ASP A 29 2.97 5.47 -6.69
C ASP A 29 2.11 4.50 -5.86
N SER A 30 1.14 5.03 -5.12
CA SER A 30 0.17 4.24 -4.37
C SER A 30 -1.25 4.72 -4.64
N PHE A 31 -2.17 3.77 -4.76
CA PHE A 31 -3.57 4.03 -5.05
C PHE A 31 -4.47 3.20 -4.13
N LYS A 32 -5.48 3.84 -3.55
CA LYS A 32 -6.47 3.16 -2.71
C LYS A 32 -7.63 2.71 -3.57
N TYR A 33 -7.70 1.41 -3.84
CA TYR A 33 -8.82 0.80 -4.57
C TYR A 33 -9.60 -0.11 -3.63
N LEU A 34 -10.91 0.10 -3.54
CA LEU A 34 -11.83 -0.73 -2.74
C LEU A 34 -11.42 -0.89 -1.25
N GLY A 35 -10.72 0.11 -0.69
CA GLY A 35 -10.22 0.07 0.69
C GLY A 35 -8.81 -0.50 0.85
N VAL A 36 -8.25 -1.11 -0.19
CA VAL A 36 -6.90 -1.69 -0.20
C VAL A 36 -5.92 -0.68 -0.80
N VAL A 37 -4.76 -0.53 -0.17
CA VAL A 37 -3.65 0.26 -0.73
C VAL A 37 -2.84 -0.64 -1.65
N LEU A 38 -2.85 -0.31 -2.94
CA LEU A 38 -2.07 -0.96 -3.99
C LEU A 38 -0.87 -0.06 -4.31
N ASP A 39 0.31 -0.68 -4.44
CA ASP A 39 1.54 -0.04 -4.90
C ASP A 39 1.73 -0.27 -6.41
N LYS A 40 2.54 0.55 -7.09
CA LYS A 40 2.91 0.36 -8.51
C LYS A 40 3.43 -1.04 -8.85
N LYS A 41 4.02 -1.76 -7.89
CA LYS A 41 4.45 -3.16 -8.07
C LYS A 41 3.32 -4.19 -7.87
N LEU A 42 2.06 -3.73 -7.77
CA LEU A 42 0.89 -4.50 -7.36
C LEU A 42 1.14 -5.26 -6.04
N SER A 43 2.01 -4.71 -5.19
CA SER A 43 2.38 -5.35 -3.93
C SER A 43 1.43 -4.88 -2.84
N PHE A 44 0.85 -5.83 -2.10
CA PHE A 44 0.01 -5.54 -0.93
C PHE A 44 0.85 -5.25 0.31
N THR A 45 2.17 -5.06 0.16
CA THR A 45 3.13 -4.96 1.25
C THR A 45 2.78 -3.83 2.20
N GLU A 46 2.43 -2.64 1.70
CA GLU A 46 2.02 -1.51 2.55
C GLU A 46 0.76 -1.83 3.36
N HIS A 47 -0.25 -2.42 2.73
CA HIS A 47 -1.49 -2.82 3.39
C HIS A 47 -1.24 -3.90 4.47
N VAL A 48 -0.45 -4.93 4.14
CA VAL A 48 -0.07 -6.00 5.08
C VAL A 48 0.77 -5.45 6.22
N THR A 49 1.71 -4.54 5.95
CA THR A 49 2.56 -3.92 6.98
C THR A 49 1.72 -3.03 7.91
N ALA A 50 0.77 -2.28 7.36
CA ALA A 50 -0.17 -1.49 8.15
C ALA A 50 -1.03 -2.39 9.06
N GLY A 51 -1.60 -3.46 8.52
CA GLY A 51 -2.34 -4.45 9.31
C GLY A 51 -1.48 -5.21 10.33
N GLN A 52 -0.22 -5.47 10.01
CA GLN A 52 0.72 -6.10 10.93
C GLN A 52 1.04 -5.17 12.09
N LYS A 53 1.26 -3.87 11.85
CA LYS A 53 1.53 -2.89 12.92
C LYS A 53 0.35 -2.76 13.88
N THR A 54 -0.89 -2.72 13.37
CA THR A 54 -2.09 -2.62 14.20
C THR A 54 -2.31 -3.87 15.05
N SER A 55 -1.94 -5.05 14.56
CA SER A 55 -2.04 -6.31 15.31
C SER A 55 -0.88 -6.52 16.31
N GLN A 56 0.35 -6.14 15.95
CA GLN A 56 1.54 -6.38 16.77
C GLN A 56 1.62 -5.47 18.01
N GLN A 57 1.14 -4.22 17.94
CA GLN A 57 1.14 -3.31 19.09
C GLN A 57 0.39 -3.87 20.32
N PRO A 58 -0.89 -4.26 20.23
CA PRO A 58 -1.63 -4.78 21.38
C PRO A 58 -1.05 -6.10 21.89
N VAL A 59 -0.63 -7.00 21.01
CA VAL A 59 0.01 -8.28 21.40
C VAL A 59 1.32 -8.07 22.15
N HIS A 60 2.14 -7.10 21.73
CA HIS A 60 3.38 -6.76 22.42
C HIS A 60 3.14 -6.22 23.82
N ILE A 61 2.10 -5.39 24.00
CA ILE A 61 1.69 -4.89 25.32
C ILE A 61 1.26 -6.06 26.20
N LEU A 62 0.39 -6.95 25.71
CA LEU A 62 -0.05 -8.14 26.45
C LEU A 62 1.15 -9.03 26.85
N ARG A 63 2.13 -9.20 25.95
CA ARG A 63 3.34 -9.98 26.22
C ARG A 63 4.16 -9.40 27.37
N LYS A 64 4.24 -8.07 27.48
CA LYS A 64 4.90 -7.36 28.58
C LYS A 64 4.11 -7.39 29.88
N LEU A 65 2.79 -7.57 29.83
CA LEU A 65 1.93 -7.67 31.01
C LEU A 65 1.88 -9.07 31.61
N ARG A 66 2.31 -10.12 30.90
CA ARG A 66 2.42 -11.49 31.42
C ARG A 66 3.11 -11.63 32.79
N PRO A 67 4.25 -10.99 33.08
CA PRO A 67 4.88 -11.06 34.40
C PRO A 67 4.09 -10.39 35.52
N PHE A 68 3.12 -9.52 35.21
CA PHE A 68 2.29 -8.85 36.20
C PHE A 68 1.05 -9.67 36.61
N ASN A 69 0.85 -10.86 36.00
CA ASN A 69 -0.23 -11.80 36.28
C ASN A 69 -1.55 -11.13 36.70
N VAL A 70 -2.01 -10.17 35.89
CA VAL A 70 -3.33 -9.57 36.02
C VAL A 70 -4.35 -10.60 35.56
N ASN A 71 -4.87 -11.36 36.53
CA ASN A 71 -6.04 -12.23 36.37
C ASN A 71 -7.31 -11.39 36.40
#